data_AF-A0A2T4WSD1-F1
#
_entry.id   AF-A0A2T4WSD1-F1
#
_cell.length_a   1.000
_cell.length_b   1.000
_cell.length_c   1.000
_cell.angle_alpha   90.00
_cell.angle_beta   90.00
_cell.angle_gamma   90.00
#
_symmetry.space_group_name_H-M   'P 1'
#
loop_
_entity.id
_entity.type
_entity.pdbx_description
1 polymer ?
#
loop_
_entity_poly.entity_id
_entity_poly.type
_entity_poly.pdbx_seq_one_letter_code
_entity_poly.pdbx_strand_id
1 'polypeptide(L)'
;KKSGDRGQYLDSVKIHQKKGRNPGNHTVYVSETGELASTEESNILQLVLHNGNYYDDLQPKEQEERRKNPNVKSSFETLTLNIDLAEINNVDFNEQNSDITKYTMLGVQNLNYTIDSLNVEQNKEYDAFAVNMLNRSSASTLNLNIEPIKDIAYDGDNFLDIFDTKKKVQLFDLAINSISSTNQILTIKQKTFFESQKKINKHVIALHEKFAIAIACIILFFIGAPLGALIKKGGIGLPIIIAISFFLTYHFIGIFAKNSAEDDSLNPLIATWLSTVIMLPISIYLTSRATKDRSLLDFDSILQPIKELVNAKRDEDNIGLQTFEEHSSSYEKLNSYSDDKLIDLLKNYRQYDLDRSYKNTALQLLNIRGITEEELRFGGNLANEKFESALRYKNSYDENSRMGLFLFIIALIFDLSGAILNNNGFPTLGKIILAIGIIATILYLISFVKTLSSQSNFYKVIDNKVMANSIILVILGIPLYFLYFIYFNRKMKEDLKQIR
;
A
#
# COMPACT_ATOMS: atom_id res chain seq x y z
N LYS A 1 -22.85 29.12 -23.50
CA LYS A 1 -22.51 30.40 -22.79
C LYS A 1 -23.82 31.03 -22.27
N LYS A 2 -23.82 31.78 -21.16
CA LYS A 2 -25.03 32.50 -20.67
C LYS A 2 -24.89 34.00 -20.93
N SER A 3 -25.98 34.66 -21.30
CA SER A 3 -26.02 36.10 -21.63
C SER A 3 -27.40 36.73 -21.39
N GLY A 4 -27.47 38.06 -21.38
CA GLY A 4 -28.69 38.84 -21.08
C GLY A 4 -28.71 39.37 -19.64
N ASP A 5 -29.56 40.37 -19.36
CA ASP A 5 -29.64 41.08 -18.08
C ASP A 5 -29.95 40.15 -16.89
N ARG A 6 -30.66 39.05 -17.15
CA ARG A 6 -30.99 38.00 -16.19
C ARG A 6 -30.30 36.67 -16.50
N GLY A 7 -29.34 36.66 -17.44
CA GLY A 7 -28.70 35.44 -17.93
C GLY A 7 -29.66 34.48 -18.67
N GLN A 8 -30.75 35.02 -19.23
CA GLN A 8 -31.85 34.24 -19.82
C GLN A 8 -31.50 33.57 -21.15
N TYR A 9 -30.49 34.06 -21.86
CA TYR A 9 -30.09 33.49 -23.15
C TYR A 9 -28.95 32.49 -22.97
N LEU A 10 -29.12 31.33 -23.60
CA LEU A 10 -28.23 30.19 -23.53
C LEU A 10 -27.73 29.85 -24.94
N ASP A 11 -26.43 29.65 -25.06
CA ASP A 11 -25.76 29.22 -26.28
C ASP A 11 -25.22 27.80 -26.12
N SER A 12 -25.46 26.96 -27.12
CA SER A 12 -25.07 25.55 -27.23
C SER A 12 -25.64 24.70 -26.10
N VAL A 13 -26.95 24.55 -26.09
CA VAL A 13 -27.70 23.88 -25.03
C VAL A 13 -27.77 22.37 -25.30
N LYS A 14 -27.40 21.57 -24.29
CA LYS A 14 -27.59 20.12 -24.29
C LYS A 14 -28.29 19.70 -23.01
N ILE A 15 -29.42 19.00 -23.15
CA ILE A 15 -30.25 18.55 -22.02
C ILE A 15 -30.28 17.03 -22.02
N HIS A 16 -30.01 16.43 -20.87
CA HIS A 16 -30.14 15.00 -20.63
C HIS A 16 -31.33 14.75 -19.71
N GLN A 17 -32.34 14.05 -20.22
CA GLN A 17 -33.53 13.69 -19.45
C GLN A 17 -33.53 12.19 -19.16
N LYS A 18 -33.67 11.86 -17.87
CA LYS A 18 -33.84 10.49 -17.39
C LYS A 18 -35.29 10.05 -17.62
N LYS A 19 -35.49 8.77 -17.96
CA LYS A 19 -36.80 8.18 -18.25
C LYS A 19 -36.98 6.91 -17.41
N GLY A 20 -37.91 6.96 -16.47
CA GLY A 20 -38.20 5.83 -15.57
C GLY A 20 -37.10 5.54 -14.54
N ARG A 21 -37.07 4.32 -14.01
CA ARG A 21 -36.16 3.88 -12.93
C ARG A 21 -34.81 3.34 -13.42
N ASN A 22 -34.64 3.13 -14.72
CA ASN A 22 -33.40 2.57 -15.25
C ASN A 22 -32.33 3.66 -15.39
N PRO A 23 -31.13 3.49 -14.82
CA PRO A 23 -30.04 4.45 -14.95
C PRO A 23 -29.63 4.59 -16.43
N GLY A 24 -29.62 5.83 -16.94
CA GLY A 24 -29.26 6.14 -18.32
C GLY A 24 -29.80 7.48 -18.80
N ASN A 25 -29.13 8.07 -19.79
CA ASN A 25 -29.58 9.29 -20.48
C ASN A 25 -30.42 8.88 -21.69
N HIS A 26 -31.70 8.59 -21.46
CA HIS A 26 -32.58 8.03 -22.48
C HIS A 26 -33.05 9.07 -23.48
N THR A 27 -33.27 10.32 -23.05
CA THR A 27 -33.66 11.41 -23.95
C THR A 27 -32.61 12.52 -23.91
N VAL A 28 -32.17 12.98 -25.09
CA VAL A 28 -31.17 14.03 -25.24
C VAL A 28 -31.67 15.09 -26.21
N TYR A 29 -31.70 16.35 -25.76
CA TYR A 29 -31.97 17.51 -26.59
C TYR A 29 -30.66 18.24 -26.85
N VAL A 30 -30.42 18.66 -28.09
CA VAL A 30 -29.28 19.49 -28.47
C VAL A 30 -29.79 20.63 -29.33
N SER A 31 -29.53 21.86 -28.95
CA SER A 31 -29.98 23.05 -29.68
C SER A 31 -28.89 24.11 -29.72
N GLU A 32 -28.88 24.89 -30.80
CA GLU A 32 -27.92 25.98 -30.99
C GLU A 32 -28.13 27.09 -29.95
N THR A 33 -29.37 27.47 -29.71
CA THR A 33 -29.71 28.52 -28.72
C THR A 33 -30.89 28.13 -27.86
N GLY A 34 -31.00 28.72 -26.68
CA GLY A 34 -32.18 28.63 -25.84
C GLY A 34 -32.45 29.89 -25.03
N GLU A 35 -33.68 30.05 -24.58
CA GLU A 35 -34.17 31.19 -23.80
C GLU A 35 -34.98 30.69 -22.60
N LEU A 36 -34.69 31.24 -21.42
CA LEU A 36 -35.52 31.08 -20.22
C LEU A 36 -36.59 32.17 -20.17
N ALA A 37 -37.79 31.84 -20.64
CA ALA A 37 -38.90 32.76 -20.86
C ALA A 37 -39.86 32.87 -19.66
N SER A 38 -39.34 32.84 -18.43
CA SER A 38 -40.17 32.88 -17.20
C SER A 38 -40.23 34.25 -16.54
N THR A 39 -41.38 34.52 -15.93
CA THR A 39 -41.64 35.66 -15.04
C THR A 39 -41.37 35.27 -13.58
N GLU A 40 -40.99 36.22 -12.74
CA GLU A 40 -40.63 35.96 -11.34
C GLU A 40 -41.80 35.46 -10.47
N GLU A 41 -43.04 35.73 -10.89
CA GLU A 41 -44.27 35.31 -10.19
C GLU A 41 -44.80 33.95 -10.66
N SER A 42 -44.25 33.37 -11.73
CA SER A 42 -44.74 32.11 -12.31
C SER A 42 -44.07 30.90 -11.66
N ASN A 43 -44.88 29.92 -11.25
CA ASN A 43 -44.40 28.60 -10.82
C ASN A 43 -43.99 27.70 -12.00
N ILE A 44 -43.93 28.23 -13.22
CA ILE A 44 -43.55 27.47 -14.42
C ILE A 44 -42.26 28.07 -14.99
N LEU A 45 -41.20 27.25 -15.03
CA LEU A 45 -39.98 27.56 -15.76
C LEU A 45 -40.12 27.13 -17.22
N GLN A 46 -40.10 28.09 -18.13
CA GLN A 46 -40.22 27.86 -19.57
C GLN A 46 -38.85 27.98 -20.23
N LEU A 47 -38.37 26.88 -20.80
CA LEU A 47 -37.14 26.83 -21.58
C LEU A 47 -37.47 26.64 -23.06
N VAL A 48 -37.30 27.69 -23.84
CA VAL A 48 -37.51 27.70 -25.29
C VAL A 48 -36.19 27.38 -25.96
N LEU A 49 -36.12 26.33 -26.75
CA LEU A 49 -34.95 25.90 -27.50
C LEU A 49 -35.17 26.17 -28.97
N HIS A 50 -34.17 26.73 -29.67
CA HIS A 50 -34.26 26.99 -31.11
C HIS A 50 -33.20 26.20 -31.87
N ASN A 51 -33.58 25.75 -33.08
CA ASN A 51 -32.75 25.01 -34.02
C ASN A 51 -32.04 23.84 -33.35
N GLY A 52 -32.80 22.79 -33.05
CA GLY A 52 -32.29 21.64 -32.32
C GLY A 52 -32.73 20.30 -32.86
N ASN A 53 -32.11 19.27 -32.30
CA ASN A 53 -32.45 17.88 -32.53
C ASN A 53 -32.71 17.22 -31.19
N TYR A 54 -33.67 16.30 -31.14
CA TYR A 54 -33.84 15.41 -30.01
C TYR A 54 -33.63 13.95 -30.42
N TYR A 55 -33.08 13.20 -29.48
CA TYR A 55 -32.89 11.76 -29.52
C TYR A 55 -33.63 11.14 -28.33
N ASP A 56 -34.47 10.14 -28.54
CA ASP A 56 -35.14 9.39 -27.47
C ASP A 56 -34.95 7.88 -27.68
N ASP A 57 -34.37 7.22 -26.68
CA ASP A 57 -34.27 5.77 -26.60
C ASP A 57 -35.60 5.22 -26.07
N LEU A 58 -36.33 4.49 -26.92
CA LEU A 58 -37.62 3.93 -26.55
C LEU A 58 -37.40 2.73 -25.64
N GLN A 59 -38.10 2.71 -24.51
CA GLN A 59 -38.03 1.64 -23.52
C GLN A 59 -39.35 0.85 -23.52
N PRO A 60 -39.63 0.02 -24.56
CA PRO A 60 -40.84 -0.79 -24.62
C PRO A 60 -40.91 -1.80 -23.46
N LYS A 61 -42.12 -2.18 -23.08
CA LYS A 61 -42.36 -3.07 -21.92
C LYS A 61 -41.85 -4.50 -22.18
N GLU A 62 -41.84 -4.96 -23.44
CA GLU A 62 -41.38 -6.30 -23.80
C GLU A 62 -39.86 -6.38 -23.94
N GLN A 63 -39.26 -7.49 -23.50
CA GLN A 63 -37.80 -7.67 -23.55
C GLN A 63 -37.30 -7.89 -24.98
N GLU A 64 -38.08 -8.57 -25.83
CA GLU A 64 -37.71 -8.83 -27.23
C GLU A 64 -37.65 -7.53 -28.06
N GLU A 65 -38.58 -6.60 -27.83
CA GLU A 65 -38.57 -5.29 -28.49
C GLU A 65 -37.42 -4.41 -28.01
N ARG A 66 -37.06 -4.49 -26.72
CA ARG A 66 -35.88 -3.77 -26.18
C ARG A 66 -34.57 -4.22 -26.83
N ARG A 67 -34.44 -5.50 -27.21
CA ARG A 67 -33.24 -6.01 -27.91
C ARG A 67 -33.04 -5.40 -29.29
N LYS A 68 -34.08 -4.78 -29.87
CA LYS A 68 -34.01 -4.10 -31.17
C LYS A 68 -33.46 -2.67 -31.06
N ASN A 69 -33.17 -2.17 -29.84
CA ASN A 69 -32.70 -0.82 -29.55
C ASN A 69 -33.51 0.27 -30.30
N PRO A 70 -34.86 0.29 -30.16
CA PRO A 70 -35.69 1.24 -30.88
C PRO A 70 -35.40 2.66 -30.41
N ASN A 71 -35.13 3.57 -31.35
CA ASN A 71 -34.88 4.97 -31.05
C ASN A 71 -35.67 5.91 -31.97
N VAL A 72 -35.89 7.13 -31.48
CA VAL A 72 -36.54 8.21 -32.20
C VAL A 72 -35.56 9.37 -32.31
N LYS A 73 -35.46 9.91 -33.53
CA LYS A 73 -34.69 11.13 -33.83
C LYS A 73 -35.61 12.09 -34.54
N SER A 74 -35.65 13.34 -34.10
CA SER A 74 -36.38 14.38 -34.82
C SER A 74 -35.74 15.75 -34.59
N SER A 75 -35.92 16.61 -35.57
CA SER A 75 -35.43 17.99 -35.57
C SER A 75 -36.58 18.94 -35.29
N PHE A 76 -36.27 20.05 -34.63
CA PHE A 76 -37.24 21.09 -34.31
C PHE A 76 -36.64 22.46 -34.57
N GLU A 77 -37.45 23.35 -35.14
CA GLU A 77 -37.10 24.75 -35.28
C GLU A 77 -37.25 25.48 -33.93
N THR A 78 -38.33 25.19 -33.20
CA THR A 78 -38.54 25.69 -31.83
C THR A 78 -39.20 24.62 -30.97
N LEU A 79 -38.64 24.36 -29.79
CA LEU A 79 -39.18 23.45 -28.78
C LEU A 79 -39.27 24.15 -27.43
N THR A 80 -40.48 24.20 -26.88
CA THR A 80 -40.73 24.78 -25.56
C THR A 80 -40.88 23.68 -24.54
N LEU A 81 -40.00 23.68 -23.53
CA LEU A 81 -40.06 22.80 -22.38
C LEU A 81 -40.59 23.59 -21.18
N ASN A 82 -41.71 23.15 -20.61
CA ASN A 82 -42.27 23.72 -19.40
C ASN A 82 -41.93 22.81 -18.22
N ILE A 83 -41.30 23.39 -17.19
CA ILE A 83 -40.93 22.71 -15.96
C ILE A 83 -41.78 23.30 -14.85
N ASP A 84 -42.60 22.49 -14.21
CA ASP A 84 -43.37 22.90 -13.03
C ASP A 84 -42.45 22.97 -11.81
N LEU A 85 -42.29 24.17 -11.26
CA LEU A 85 -41.47 24.43 -10.07
C LEU A 85 -42.19 24.00 -8.79
N ALA A 86 -43.49 23.75 -8.81
CA ALA A 86 -44.22 23.27 -7.63
C ALA A 86 -43.82 21.84 -7.25
N GLU A 87 -43.46 21.00 -8.23
CA GLU A 87 -42.96 19.64 -7.97
C GLU A 87 -41.56 19.60 -7.35
N ILE A 88 -40.75 20.64 -7.57
CA ILE A 88 -39.39 20.77 -7.03
C ILE A 88 -39.40 20.82 -5.50
N ASN A 89 -40.44 21.38 -4.87
CA ASN A 89 -40.56 21.44 -3.41
C ASN A 89 -40.78 20.05 -2.73
N ASN A 90 -41.21 19.04 -3.48
CA ASN A 90 -41.50 17.69 -2.97
C ASN A 90 -40.40 16.67 -3.29
N VAL A 91 -39.32 17.09 -3.95
CA VAL A 91 -38.16 16.23 -4.23
C VAL A 91 -37.20 16.34 -3.06
N ASP A 92 -36.92 15.21 -2.39
CA ASP A 92 -35.85 15.15 -1.40
C ASP A 92 -34.50 15.29 -2.11
N PHE A 93 -34.01 16.53 -2.15
CA PHE A 93 -32.70 16.89 -2.68
C PHE A 93 -31.55 16.18 -1.96
N ASN A 94 -31.77 15.47 -0.85
CA ASN A 94 -30.70 14.75 -0.18
C ASN A 94 -30.49 13.34 -0.75
N GLU A 95 -31.53 12.67 -1.26
CA GLU A 95 -31.42 11.30 -1.79
C GLU A 95 -31.02 11.23 -3.28
N GLN A 96 -31.38 12.23 -4.09
CA GLN A 96 -31.12 12.21 -5.55
C GLN A 96 -29.88 13.02 -6.00
N ASN A 97 -29.25 13.81 -5.12
CA ASN A 97 -28.13 14.71 -5.46
C ASN A 97 -26.73 14.10 -5.41
N SER A 98 -26.56 12.79 -5.26
CA SER A 98 -25.24 12.17 -5.45
C SER A 98 -24.68 12.39 -6.87
N ASP A 99 -25.54 12.74 -7.85
CA ASP A 99 -25.15 12.78 -9.27
C ASP A 99 -25.15 14.17 -9.97
N ILE A 100 -25.83 15.21 -9.47
CA ILE A 100 -26.08 16.43 -10.28
C ILE A 100 -25.09 17.59 -9.99
N THR A 101 -24.53 17.66 -8.78
CA THR A 101 -23.48 18.66 -8.42
C THR A 101 -22.42 18.03 -7.53
N LYS A 102 -21.68 17.06 -8.08
CA LYS A 102 -20.58 16.44 -7.33
C LYS A 102 -19.50 17.49 -7.08
N TYR A 103 -19.13 17.69 -5.82
CA TYR A 103 -18.07 18.61 -5.38
C TYR A 103 -16.76 18.44 -6.18
N THR A 104 -16.48 17.24 -6.71
CA THR A 104 -15.33 16.96 -7.59
C THR A 104 -15.33 17.78 -8.90
N MET A 105 -16.50 18.19 -9.39
CA MET A 105 -16.68 18.93 -10.63
C MET A 105 -16.46 20.45 -10.48
N LEU A 106 -16.46 20.96 -9.25
CA LEU A 106 -16.26 22.38 -9.00
C LEU A 106 -14.82 22.81 -9.32
N GLY A 107 -14.67 24.02 -9.85
CA GLY A 107 -13.38 24.69 -10.00
C GLY A 107 -12.82 25.15 -8.65
N VAL A 108 -11.53 25.47 -8.59
CA VAL A 108 -10.84 25.84 -7.32
C VAL A 108 -11.49 27.05 -6.63
N GLN A 109 -11.85 28.08 -7.39
CA GLN A 109 -12.51 29.28 -6.84
C GLN A 109 -13.88 28.94 -6.23
N ASN A 110 -14.70 28.18 -6.95
CA ASN A 110 -16.01 27.74 -6.46
C ASN A 110 -15.86 26.83 -5.24
N LEU A 111 -14.88 25.91 -5.23
CA LEU A 111 -14.59 25.07 -4.07
C LEU A 111 -14.25 25.89 -2.83
N ASN A 112 -13.35 26.86 -2.95
CA ASN A 112 -13.00 27.74 -1.83
C ASN A 112 -14.23 28.49 -1.28
N TYR A 113 -15.02 29.09 -2.18
CA TYR A 113 -16.26 29.77 -1.79
C TYR A 113 -17.26 28.82 -1.11
N THR A 114 -17.47 27.63 -1.67
CA THR A 114 -18.39 26.65 -1.11
C THR A 114 -17.90 26.14 0.25
N ILE A 115 -16.60 25.90 0.43
CA ILE A 115 -16.02 25.49 1.73
C ILE A 115 -16.28 26.57 2.78
N ASP A 116 -16.02 27.84 2.47
CA ASP A 116 -16.27 28.95 3.38
C ASP A 116 -17.75 29.05 3.76
N SER A 117 -18.64 29.02 2.75
CA SER A 117 -20.08 29.03 2.96
C SER A 117 -20.58 27.88 3.83
N LEU A 118 -20.08 26.65 3.61
CA LEU A 118 -20.46 25.47 4.40
C LEU A 118 -19.99 25.59 5.86
N ASN A 119 -18.79 26.12 6.10
CA ASN A 119 -18.30 26.36 7.46
C ASN A 119 -19.15 27.41 8.19
N VAL A 120 -19.51 28.50 7.51
CA VAL A 120 -20.39 29.54 8.07
C VAL A 120 -21.77 28.96 8.40
N GLU A 121 -22.33 28.14 7.52
CA GLU A 121 -23.60 27.46 7.75
C GLU A 121 -23.54 26.52 8.96
N GLN A 122 -22.50 25.68 9.05
CA GLN A 122 -22.32 24.75 10.16
C GLN A 122 -22.17 25.48 11.51
N ASN A 123 -21.41 26.58 11.56
CA ASN A 123 -21.28 27.40 12.77
C ASN A 123 -22.63 27.99 13.22
N LYS A 124 -23.45 28.48 12.27
CA LYS A 124 -24.81 28.94 12.58
C LYS A 124 -25.68 27.83 13.15
N GLU A 125 -25.56 26.60 12.64
CA GLU A 125 -26.30 25.47 13.19
C GLU A 125 -25.84 25.09 14.60
N TYR A 126 -24.54 25.17 14.90
CA TYR A 126 -24.01 24.97 16.25
C TYR A 126 -24.56 26.01 17.23
N ASP A 127 -24.56 27.28 16.85
CA ASP A 127 -25.10 28.36 17.68
C ASP A 127 -26.60 28.17 17.94
N ALA A 128 -27.37 27.87 16.89
CA ALA A 128 -28.80 27.62 17.01
C ALA A 128 -29.09 26.39 17.90
N PHE A 129 -28.27 25.35 17.80
CA PHE A 129 -28.37 24.16 18.65
C PHE A 129 -28.06 24.48 20.12
N ALA A 130 -27.01 25.26 20.38
CA ALA A 130 -26.66 25.68 21.73
C ALA A 130 -27.79 26.49 22.39
N VAL A 131 -28.37 27.45 21.66
CA VAL A 131 -29.52 28.24 22.14
C VAL A 131 -30.74 27.34 22.40
N ASN A 132 -31.02 26.37 21.52
CA ASN A 132 -32.13 25.44 21.70
C ASN A 132 -31.95 24.57 22.96
N MET A 133 -30.74 24.05 23.20
CA MET A 133 -30.42 23.26 24.39
C MET A 133 -30.51 24.10 25.67
N LEU A 134 -30.01 25.34 25.64
CA LEU A 134 -30.13 26.27 26.77
C LEU A 134 -31.60 26.50 27.13
N ASN A 135 -32.44 26.82 26.15
CA ASN A 135 -33.87 27.06 26.36
C ASN A 135 -34.61 25.81 26.88
N ARG A 136 -34.21 24.61 26.44
CA ARG A 136 -34.80 23.34 26.94
C ARG A 136 -34.41 23.02 28.38
N SER A 137 -33.24 23.46 28.85
CA SER A 137 -32.78 23.19 30.21
C SER A 137 -33.61 23.90 31.30
N SER A 138 -34.52 24.81 30.92
CA SER A 138 -35.31 25.66 31.82
C SER A 138 -34.45 26.52 32.76
N ALA A 139 -33.12 26.52 32.61
CA ALA A 139 -32.18 27.27 33.44
C ALA A 139 -32.43 28.79 33.34
N SER A 140 -32.77 29.27 32.15
CA SER A 140 -33.10 30.67 31.89
C SER A 140 -34.44 31.12 32.49
N THR A 141 -35.32 30.18 32.87
CA THR A 141 -36.68 30.46 33.37
C THR A 141 -36.87 30.15 34.85
N LEU A 142 -35.87 29.57 35.54
CA LEU A 142 -35.97 29.16 36.95
C LEU A 142 -36.32 30.30 37.91
N ASN A 143 -35.99 31.55 37.57
CA ASN A 143 -36.06 32.68 38.51
C ASN A 143 -37.06 33.77 38.11
N LEU A 144 -37.91 33.53 37.10
CA LEU A 144 -38.63 34.63 36.44
C LEU A 144 -40.03 34.94 36.98
N ASN A 145 -40.67 34.12 37.83
CA ASN A 145 -42.09 34.34 38.19
C ASN A 145 -42.54 33.74 39.55
N ILE A 146 -41.71 33.78 40.60
CA ILE A 146 -42.16 33.31 41.92
C ILE A 146 -42.00 34.43 42.94
N GLU A 147 -43.08 35.17 43.20
CA GLU A 147 -43.25 35.89 44.47
C GLU A 147 -43.93 34.91 45.45
N PRO A 148 -43.18 34.27 46.36
CA PRO A 148 -43.77 33.33 47.29
C PRO A 148 -44.73 34.08 48.23
N ILE A 149 -46.00 33.66 48.24
CA ILE A 149 -47.03 34.21 49.14
C ILE A 149 -46.64 34.01 50.62
N LYS A 150 -45.83 32.98 50.90
CA LYS A 150 -45.30 32.67 52.23
C LYS A 150 -44.00 31.88 52.09
N ASP A 151 -42.90 32.42 52.61
CA ASP A 151 -41.65 31.68 52.70
C ASP A 151 -41.78 30.59 53.76
N ILE A 152 -41.71 29.34 53.32
CA ILE A 152 -41.58 28.17 54.18
C ILE A 152 -40.22 27.58 53.85
N ALA A 153 -39.27 27.72 54.77
CA ALA A 153 -37.99 27.04 54.66
C ALA A 153 -38.23 25.53 54.86
N TYR A 154 -38.01 24.75 53.80
CA TYR A 154 -38.00 23.30 53.88
C TYR A 154 -36.59 22.83 54.27
N ASP A 155 -36.47 22.16 55.41
CA ASP A 155 -35.20 21.68 55.99
C ASP A 155 -35.00 20.16 55.79
N GLY A 156 -35.77 19.54 54.90
CA GLY A 156 -35.63 18.12 54.61
C GLY A 156 -34.57 17.85 53.54
N ASP A 157 -33.92 16.68 53.64
CA ASP A 157 -32.87 16.27 52.71
C ASP A 157 -33.36 16.04 51.28
N ASN A 158 -34.67 15.79 51.07
CA ASN A 158 -35.23 15.48 49.75
C ASN A 158 -36.49 16.30 49.45
N PHE A 159 -36.38 17.25 48.52
CA PHE A 159 -37.49 18.08 48.06
C PHE A 159 -38.71 17.28 47.56
N LEU A 160 -38.52 16.03 47.14
CA LEU A 160 -39.62 15.17 46.69
C LEU A 160 -40.61 14.86 47.81
N ASP A 161 -40.21 14.94 49.08
CA ASP A 161 -41.09 14.66 50.21
C ASP A 161 -42.14 15.75 50.47
N ILE A 162 -42.01 16.89 49.78
CA ILE A 162 -43.02 17.95 49.73
C ILE A 162 -44.26 17.49 48.92
N PHE A 163 -44.12 16.49 48.06
CA PHE A 163 -45.17 16.03 47.14
C PHE A 163 -45.78 14.69 47.55
N ASP A 164 -47.07 14.51 47.25
CA ASP A 164 -47.76 13.23 47.40
C ASP A 164 -47.27 12.21 46.35
N THR A 165 -47.42 10.90 46.65
CA THR A 165 -46.92 9.81 45.79
C THR A 165 -47.37 9.94 44.33
N LYS A 166 -48.60 10.41 44.07
CA LYS A 166 -49.10 10.62 42.70
C LYS A 166 -48.33 11.73 41.99
N LYS A 167 -48.11 12.87 42.64
CA LYS A 167 -47.27 13.96 42.08
C LYS A 167 -45.82 13.55 41.92
N LYS A 168 -45.24 12.76 42.84
CA LYS A 168 -43.87 12.22 42.69
C LYS A 168 -43.74 11.45 41.37
N VAL A 169 -44.67 10.53 41.08
CA VAL A 169 -44.69 9.77 39.81
C VAL A 169 -44.80 10.70 38.60
N GLN A 170 -45.71 11.69 38.64
CA GLN A 170 -45.87 12.66 37.55
C GLN A 170 -44.59 13.48 37.29
N LEU A 171 -43.90 13.91 38.35
CA LEU A 171 -42.63 14.65 38.23
C LEU A 171 -41.54 13.78 37.59
N PHE A 172 -41.44 12.51 38.00
CA PHE A 172 -40.51 11.57 37.38
C PHE A 172 -40.84 11.31 35.91
N ASP A 173 -42.11 11.10 35.55
CA ASP A 173 -42.51 10.90 34.16
C ASP A 173 -42.17 12.13 33.29
N LEU A 174 -42.41 13.34 33.79
CA LEU A 174 -42.03 14.57 33.10
C LEU A 174 -40.51 14.68 32.91
N ALA A 175 -39.73 14.37 33.96
CA ALA A 175 -38.27 14.38 33.89
C ALA A 175 -37.74 13.33 32.89
N ILE A 176 -38.25 12.10 32.96
CA ILE A 176 -37.88 11.00 32.06
C ILE A 176 -38.20 11.38 30.61
N ASN A 177 -39.39 11.91 30.34
CA ASN A 177 -39.80 12.33 29.00
C ASN A 177 -38.95 13.49 28.47
N SER A 178 -38.61 14.46 29.33
CA SER A 178 -37.71 15.58 28.97
C SER A 178 -36.31 15.11 28.63
N ILE A 179 -35.74 14.20 29.42
CA ILE A 179 -34.40 13.62 29.21
C ILE A 179 -34.41 12.75 27.94
N SER A 180 -35.40 11.87 27.79
CA SER A 180 -35.52 10.99 26.63
C SER A 180 -35.60 11.76 25.31
N SER A 181 -36.46 12.79 25.26
CA SER A 181 -36.57 13.65 24.07
C SER A 181 -35.29 14.45 23.80
N THR A 182 -34.56 14.88 24.84
CA THR A 182 -33.28 15.57 24.68
C THR A 182 -32.19 14.63 24.14
N ASN A 183 -32.11 13.39 24.64
CA ASN A 183 -31.18 12.37 24.13
C ASN A 183 -31.46 12.03 22.66
N GLN A 184 -32.73 11.97 22.26
CA GLN A 184 -33.10 11.76 20.87
C GLN A 184 -32.62 12.92 19.98
N ILE A 185 -32.81 14.17 20.43
CA ILE A 185 -32.33 15.35 19.69
C ILE A 185 -30.80 15.34 19.57
N LEU A 186 -30.09 15.04 20.65
CA LEU A 186 -28.62 14.93 20.66
C LEU A 186 -28.13 13.89 19.65
N THR A 187 -28.75 12.71 19.63
CA THR A 187 -28.39 11.63 18.71
C THR A 187 -28.60 12.03 17.25
N ILE A 188 -29.73 12.68 16.95
CA ILE A 188 -30.03 13.17 15.59
C ILE A 188 -29.03 14.26 15.20
N LYS A 189 -28.81 15.27 16.05
CA LYS A 189 -27.92 16.39 15.77
C LYS A 189 -26.46 15.97 15.65
N GLN A 190 -26.00 15.03 16.45
CA GLN A 190 -24.65 14.45 16.31
C GLN A 190 -24.46 13.83 14.92
N LYS A 191 -25.45 13.05 14.44
CA LYS A 191 -25.40 12.48 13.09
C LYS A 191 -25.44 13.58 12.02
N THR A 192 -26.33 14.56 12.14
CA THR A 192 -26.44 15.68 11.18
C THR A 192 -25.13 16.48 11.09
N PHE A 193 -24.52 16.82 12.23
CA PHE A 193 -23.25 17.54 12.27
C PHE A 193 -22.09 16.73 11.68
N PHE A 194 -22.06 15.42 11.92
CA PHE A 194 -21.09 14.53 11.29
C PHE A 194 -21.23 14.50 9.77
N GLU A 195 -22.45 14.38 9.24
CA GLU A 195 -22.69 14.41 7.79
C GLU A 195 -22.33 15.78 7.17
N SER A 196 -22.62 16.88 7.87
CA SER A 196 -22.22 18.23 7.46
C SER A 196 -20.70 18.37 7.42
N GLN A 197 -20.00 17.89 8.46
CA GLN A 197 -18.53 17.88 8.51
C GLN A 197 -17.94 17.03 7.40
N LYS A 198 -18.49 15.83 7.16
CA LYS A 198 -18.10 14.95 6.06
C LYS A 198 -18.24 15.63 4.71
N LYS A 199 -19.30 16.42 4.51
CA LYS A 199 -19.48 17.23 3.30
C LYS A 199 -18.38 18.29 3.17
N ILE A 200 -18.06 19.03 4.22
CA ILE A 200 -16.95 20.01 4.22
C ILE A 200 -15.62 19.32 3.88
N ASN A 201 -15.32 18.20 4.56
CA ASN A 201 -14.09 17.43 4.37
C ASN A 201 -13.95 16.97 2.91
N LYS A 202 -15.02 16.49 2.28
CA LYS A 202 -15.03 16.11 0.85
C LYS A 202 -14.68 17.28 -0.08
N HIS A 203 -15.16 18.50 0.21
CA HIS A 203 -14.82 19.68 -0.59
C HIS A 203 -13.36 20.09 -0.41
N VAL A 204 -12.85 20.04 0.83
CA VAL A 204 -11.43 20.32 1.12
C VAL A 204 -10.51 19.31 0.44
N ILE A 205 -10.84 18.01 0.51
CA ILE A 205 -10.11 16.95 -0.21
C ILE A 205 -10.09 17.24 -1.71
N ALA A 206 -11.25 17.50 -2.32
CA ALA A 206 -11.34 17.76 -3.75
C ALA A 206 -10.55 19.01 -4.20
N LEU A 207 -10.43 20.02 -3.33
CA LEU A 207 -9.60 21.19 -3.60
C LEU A 207 -8.12 20.83 -3.61
N HIS A 208 -7.63 20.17 -2.57
CA HIS A 208 -6.21 19.82 -2.44
C HIS A 208 -5.79 18.73 -3.43
N GLU A 209 -6.68 17.81 -3.78
CA GLU A 209 -6.40 16.70 -4.68
C GLU A 209 -6.01 17.20 -6.08
N LYS A 210 -6.63 18.30 -6.55
CA LYS A 210 -6.28 18.93 -7.83
C LYS A 210 -4.80 19.35 -7.89
N PHE A 211 -4.24 19.83 -6.77
CA PHE A 211 -2.84 20.21 -6.67
C PHE A 211 -1.92 19.01 -6.38
N ALA A 212 -2.37 18.12 -5.48
CA ALA A 212 -1.60 16.94 -5.09
C ALA A 212 -1.33 16.01 -6.28
N ILE A 213 -2.31 15.80 -7.18
CA ILE A 213 -2.14 14.98 -8.38
C ILE A 213 -1.07 15.55 -9.30
N ALA A 214 -1.05 16.86 -9.53
CA ALA A 214 -0.05 17.49 -10.39
C ALA A 214 1.38 17.29 -9.86
N ILE A 215 1.58 17.46 -8.56
CA ILE A 215 2.88 17.23 -7.91
C ILE A 215 3.23 15.74 -7.87
N ALA A 216 2.24 14.86 -7.67
CA ALA A 216 2.45 13.42 -7.68
C ALA A 216 2.97 12.93 -9.04
N CYS A 217 2.49 13.48 -10.17
CA CYS A 217 3.03 13.17 -11.49
C CYS A 217 4.54 13.45 -11.59
N ILE A 218 5.00 14.58 -11.04
CA ILE A 218 6.42 14.94 -11.02
C ILE A 218 7.21 13.95 -10.14
N ILE A 219 6.72 13.65 -8.94
CA ILE A 219 7.40 12.74 -8.00
C ILE A 219 7.50 11.32 -8.58
N LEU A 220 6.42 10.82 -9.20
CA LEU A 220 6.38 9.49 -9.82
C LEU A 220 7.30 9.41 -11.04
N PHE A 221 7.44 10.49 -11.82
CA PHE A 221 8.44 10.56 -12.88
C PHE A 221 9.86 10.39 -12.33
N PHE A 222 10.20 11.07 -11.24
CA PHE A 222 11.49 10.93 -10.55
C PHE A 222 11.67 9.60 -9.82
N ILE A 223 10.63 8.79 -9.66
CA ILE A 223 10.76 7.39 -9.20
C ILE A 223 11.03 6.49 -10.41
N GLY A 224 10.25 6.65 -11.49
CA GLY A 224 10.32 5.81 -12.68
C GLY A 224 11.63 5.95 -13.46
N ALA A 225 12.10 7.18 -13.70
CA ALA A 225 13.30 7.43 -14.50
C ALA A 225 14.58 6.81 -13.88
N PRO A 226 14.87 7.01 -12.58
CA PRO A 226 15.97 6.32 -11.89
C PRO A 226 15.86 4.79 -11.90
N LEU A 227 14.67 4.23 -11.70
CA LEU A 227 14.47 2.77 -11.70
C LEU A 227 14.78 2.15 -13.06
N GLY A 228 14.37 2.80 -14.15
CA GLY A 228 14.69 2.37 -15.51
C GLY A 228 16.20 2.43 -15.82
N ALA A 229 16.90 3.44 -15.31
CA ALA A 229 18.35 3.61 -15.51
C ALA A 229 19.21 2.70 -14.62
N LEU A 230 18.78 2.42 -13.39
CA LEU A 230 19.53 1.65 -12.39
C LEU A 230 19.51 0.14 -12.67
N ILE A 231 18.37 -0.41 -13.09
CA ILE A 231 18.20 -1.86 -13.24
C ILE A 231 18.64 -2.28 -14.65
N LYS A 232 19.95 -2.45 -14.83
CA LYS A 232 20.57 -2.83 -16.11
C LYS A 232 20.54 -4.36 -16.36
N LYS A 233 20.25 -5.18 -15.34
CA LYS A 233 20.23 -6.66 -15.41
C LYS A 233 18.87 -7.18 -14.94
N GLY A 234 18.00 -7.59 -15.87
CA GLY A 234 16.65 -8.08 -15.53
C GLY A 234 15.58 -8.03 -16.64
N GLY A 235 15.91 -7.62 -17.86
CA GLY A 235 14.94 -7.41 -18.94
C GLY A 235 14.06 -6.17 -18.71
N ILE A 236 13.29 -5.77 -19.72
CA ILE A 236 12.47 -4.54 -19.69
C ILE A 236 11.34 -4.63 -18.64
N GLY A 237 10.94 -5.83 -18.23
CA GLY A 237 9.79 -6.05 -17.34
C GLY A 237 10.02 -5.75 -15.86
N LEU A 238 11.21 -6.03 -15.30
CA LEU A 238 11.45 -5.85 -13.86
C LEU A 238 11.33 -4.38 -13.40
N PRO A 239 11.90 -3.38 -14.11
CA PRO A 239 11.72 -1.97 -13.75
C PRO A 239 10.26 -1.52 -13.81
N ILE A 240 9.50 -2.02 -14.80
CA ILE A 240 8.08 -1.69 -14.96
C ILE A 240 7.25 -2.21 -13.79
N ILE A 241 7.46 -3.47 -13.37
CA ILE A 241 6.74 -4.05 -12.23
C ILE A 241 6.99 -3.25 -10.96
N ILE A 242 8.24 -2.87 -10.70
CA ILE A 242 8.60 -2.08 -9.52
C ILE A 242 7.95 -0.69 -9.58
N ALA A 243 7.96 -0.02 -10.75
CA ALA A 243 7.31 1.27 -10.93
C ALA A 243 5.79 1.20 -10.70
N ILE A 244 5.12 0.16 -11.22
CA ILE A 244 3.70 -0.09 -10.98
C ILE A 244 3.43 -0.35 -9.49
N SER A 245 4.30 -1.09 -8.81
CA SER A 245 4.18 -1.33 -7.37
C SER A 245 4.20 -0.01 -6.58
N PHE A 246 5.14 0.91 -6.87
CA PHE A 246 5.16 2.23 -6.23
C PHE A 246 3.91 3.05 -6.53
N PHE A 247 3.43 3.03 -7.78
CA PHE A 247 2.19 3.71 -8.15
C PHE A 247 0.97 3.18 -7.38
N LEU A 248 0.84 1.86 -7.25
CA LEU A 248 -0.23 1.23 -6.47
C LEU A 248 -0.12 1.58 -4.99
N THR A 249 1.09 1.53 -4.41
CA THR A 249 1.30 1.93 -3.02
C THR A 249 0.91 3.39 -2.80
N TYR A 250 1.30 4.30 -3.69
CA TYR A 250 0.88 5.70 -3.66
C TYR A 250 -0.66 5.81 -3.66
N HIS A 251 -1.32 5.08 -4.55
CA HIS A 251 -2.78 5.12 -4.70
C HIS A 251 -3.50 4.56 -3.47
N PHE A 252 -3.08 3.42 -2.93
CA PHE A 252 -3.71 2.79 -1.76
C PHE A 252 -3.55 3.62 -0.50
N ILE A 253 -2.35 4.17 -0.24
CA ILE A 253 -2.13 5.09 0.89
C ILE A 253 -3.04 6.32 0.73
N GLY A 254 -3.14 6.88 -0.49
CA GLY A 254 -4.01 8.01 -0.78
C GLY A 254 -5.49 7.72 -0.55
N ILE A 255 -5.99 6.57 -1.00
CA ILE A 255 -7.39 6.16 -0.74
C ILE A 255 -7.63 6.01 0.76
N PHE A 256 -6.76 5.30 1.46
CA PHE A 256 -6.92 5.06 2.89
C PHE A 256 -6.96 6.38 3.67
N ALA A 257 -6.01 7.27 3.40
CA ALA A 257 -5.94 8.58 4.05
C ALA A 257 -7.19 9.42 3.75
N LYS A 258 -7.65 9.48 2.49
CA LYS A 258 -8.86 10.21 2.11
C LYS A 258 -10.11 9.66 2.78
N ASN A 259 -10.28 8.33 2.81
CA ASN A 259 -11.41 7.69 3.51
C ASN A 259 -11.40 8.02 5.00
N SER A 260 -10.23 7.98 5.65
CA SER A 260 -10.09 8.39 7.06
C SER A 260 -10.44 9.87 7.29
N ALA A 261 -10.11 10.76 6.35
CA ALA A 261 -10.52 12.16 6.42
C ALA A 261 -12.02 12.39 6.14
N GLU A 262 -12.65 11.56 5.32
CA GLU A 262 -14.11 11.61 5.14
C GLU A 262 -14.86 11.31 6.45
N ASP A 263 -14.32 10.43 7.29
CA ASP A 263 -14.89 10.10 8.60
C ASP A 263 -14.35 11.01 9.73
N ASP A 264 -13.74 12.14 9.38
CA ASP A 264 -13.20 13.17 10.28
C ASP A 264 -12.09 12.68 11.24
N SER A 265 -11.57 11.47 11.04
CA SER A 265 -10.50 10.90 11.86
C SER A 265 -9.10 11.48 11.55
N LEU A 266 -8.92 12.01 10.33
CA LEU A 266 -7.70 12.68 9.89
C LEU A 266 -8.04 14.05 9.30
N ASN A 267 -7.15 15.01 9.48
CA ASN A 267 -7.32 16.31 8.85
C ASN A 267 -7.35 16.16 7.31
N PRO A 268 -8.39 16.65 6.61
CA PRO A 268 -8.55 16.55 5.16
C PRO A 268 -7.36 17.06 4.34
N LEU A 269 -6.70 18.13 4.82
CA LEU A 269 -5.49 18.67 4.21
C LEU A 269 -4.38 17.61 4.28
N ILE A 270 -4.01 17.18 5.49
CA ILE A 270 -2.90 16.24 5.70
C ILE A 270 -3.16 14.93 4.95
N ALA A 271 -4.38 14.40 5.03
CA ALA A 271 -4.77 13.16 4.37
C ALA A 271 -4.55 13.20 2.85
N THR A 272 -4.91 14.31 2.20
CA THR A 272 -4.77 14.47 0.75
C THR A 272 -3.31 14.53 0.31
N TRP A 273 -2.44 15.11 1.14
CA TRP A 273 -1.00 15.25 0.84
C TRP A 273 -0.14 14.08 1.35
N LEU A 274 -0.68 13.23 2.21
CA LEU A 274 0.08 12.20 2.93
C LEU A 274 0.88 11.29 1.99
N SER A 275 0.24 10.79 0.94
CA SER A 275 0.89 9.88 -0.01
C SER A 275 2.03 10.57 -0.78
N THR A 276 1.81 11.82 -1.19
CA THR A 276 2.81 12.65 -1.88
C THR A 276 4.00 12.94 -0.98
N VAL A 277 3.77 13.28 0.29
CA VAL A 277 4.82 13.55 1.28
C VAL A 277 5.65 12.30 1.57
N ILE A 278 5.03 11.11 1.62
CA ILE A 278 5.74 9.84 1.81
C ILE A 278 6.60 9.48 0.58
N MET A 279 6.07 9.71 -0.63
CA MET A 279 6.79 9.39 -1.87
C MET A 279 7.93 10.36 -2.20
N LEU A 280 7.85 11.60 -1.74
CA LEU A 280 8.89 12.63 -1.97
C LEU A 280 10.30 12.21 -1.52
N PRO A 281 10.55 11.81 -0.25
CA PRO A 281 11.90 11.40 0.19
C PRO A 281 12.39 10.14 -0.55
N ILE A 282 11.49 9.21 -0.88
CA ILE A 282 11.82 8.01 -1.64
C ILE A 282 12.29 8.39 -3.06
N SER A 283 11.59 9.30 -3.71
CA SER A 283 11.93 9.83 -5.03
C SER A 283 13.29 10.51 -5.04
N ILE A 284 13.57 11.36 -4.05
CA ILE A 284 14.88 12.02 -3.88
C ILE A 284 15.99 10.99 -3.63
N TYR A 285 15.74 10.01 -2.77
CA TYR A 285 16.70 8.95 -2.45
C TYR A 285 17.06 8.10 -3.68
N LEU A 286 16.05 7.63 -4.43
CA LEU A 286 16.24 6.83 -5.63
C LEU A 286 16.97 7.61 -6.73
N THR A 287 16.59 8.87 -6.94
CA THR A 287 17.26 9.76 -7.89
C THR A 287 18.73 9.94 -7.53
N SER A 288 19.05 10.24 -6.27
CA SER A 288 20.42 10.40 -5.78
C SER A 288 21.28 9.14 -5.96
N ARG A 289 20.69 7.95 -5.77
CA ARG A 289 21.35 6.66 -6.01
C ARG A 289 21.63 6.44 -7.50
N ALA A 290 20.67 6.74 -8.38
CA ALA A 290 20.84 6.60 -9.83
C ALA A 290 21.96 7.49 -10.36
N THR A 291 22.03 8.75 -9.92
CA THR A 291 23.08 9.67 -10.36
C THR A 291 24.48 9.24 -9.90
N LYS A 292 24.59 8.46 -8.82
CA LYS A 292 25.86 7.96 -8.28
C LYS A 292 26.24 6.56 -8.81
N ASP A 293 25.51 6.00 -9.78
CA ASP A 293 25.68 4.65 -10.33
C ASP A 293 25.76 3.54 -9.25
N ARG A 294 25.16 3.78 -8.07
CA ARG A 294 25.14 2.80 -6.98
C ARG A 294 24.00 1.83 -7.20
N SER A 295 24.23 0.53 -6.94
CA SER A 295 23.16 -0.47 -6.88
C SER A 295 21.99 0.03 -6.01
N LEU A 296 20.76 -0.20 -6.49
CA LEU A 296 19.49 0.25 -5.86
C LEU A 296 19.44 -0.06 -4.37
N LEU A 297 19.84 -1.28 -4.02
CA LEU A 297 19.88 -1.77 -2.66
C LEU A 297 21.18 -2.55 -2.50
N ASP A 298 22.06 -2.03 -1.65
CA ASP A 298 23.25 -2.78 -1.23
C ASP A 298 22.85 -3.68 -0.06
N PHE A 299 22.23 -4.80 -0.40
CA PHE A 299 21.83 -5.81 0.58
C PHE A 299 23.04 -6.51 1.23
N ASP A 300 24.25 -6.38 0.67
CA ASP A 300 25.46 -6.91 1.33
C ASP A 300 25.82 -6.09 2.57
N SER A 301 25.80 -4.75 2.47
CA SER A 301 26.06 -3.87 3.62
C SER A 301 25.07 -4.07 4.78
N ILE A 302 23.79 -4.29 4.49
CA ILE A 302 22.75 -4.52 5.52
C ILE A 302 22.97 -5.88 6.22
N LEU A 303 23.44 -6.89 5.48
CA LEU A 303 23.59 -8.25 5.99
C LEU A 303 24.97 -8.50 6.61
N GLN A 304 25.97 -7.66 6.35
CA GLN A 304 27.34 -7.81 6.86
C GLN A 304 27.44 -8.01 8.40
N PRO A 305 26.78 -7.20 9.26
CA PRO A 305 26.88 -7.42 10.71
C PRO A 305 26.32 -8.77 11.15
N ILE A 306 25.25 -9.24 10.50
CA ILE A 306 24.65 -10.56 10.77
C ILE A 306 25.57 -11.66 10.23
N LYS A 307 26.17 -11.43 9.07
CA LYS A 307 27.11 -12.36 8.45
C LYS A 307 28.33 -12.60 9.35
N GLU A 308 28.89 -11.56 9.94
CA GLU A 308 30.01 -11.62 10.88
C GLU A 308 29.61 -12.27 12.22
N LEU A 309 28.38 -12.05 12.69
CA LEU A 309 27.85 -12.69 13.90
C LEU A 309 27.67 -14.21 13.74
N VAL A 310 27.16 -14.65 12.58
CA VAL A 310 26.76 -16.04 12.34
C VAL A 310 27.91 -16.89 11.79
N ASN A 311 28.83 -16.29 11.02
CA ASN A 311 29.96 -16.99 10.44
C ASN A 311 31.25 -16.62 11.17
N ALA A 312 31.81 -17.56 11.93
CA ALA A 312 33.17 -17.41 12.46
C ALA A 312 34.16 -17.11 11.33
N LYS A 313 35.11 -16.20 11.57
CA LYS A 313 36.27 -15.98 10.68
C LYS A 313 36.89 -17.34 10.39
N ARG A 314 36.85 -17.76 9.13
CA ARG A 314 37.68 -18.88 8.69
C ARG A 314 39.10 -18.36 8.71
N ASP A 315 40.00 -19.09 9.37
CA ASP A 315 41.42 -18.84 9.25
C ASP A 315 41.73 -18.75 7.76
N GLU A 316 42.24 -17.59 7.31
CA GLU A 316 42.86 -17.51 6.00
C GLU A 316 43.95 -18.57 6.00
N ASP A 317 43.78 -19.60 5.16
CA ASP A 317 44.78 -20.65 4.92
C ASP A 317 46.17 -19.98 4.91
N ASN A 318 46.99 -20.22 5.94
CA ASN A 318 48.35 -19.70 5.99
C ASN A 318 49.01 -19.98 4.64
N ILE A 319 49.39 -18.92 3.92
CA ILE A 319 49.93 -18.95 2.56
C ILE A 319 51.40 -19.39 2.60
N GLY A 320 51.68 -20.45 3.35
CA GLY A 320 53.01 -21.02 3.52
C GLY A 320 53.29 -22.11 2.49
N LEU A 321 54.47 -22.06 1.89
CA LEU A 321 55.13 -23.12 1.11
C LEU A 321 55.45 -24.35 1.97
N GLN A 322 54.53 -24.83 2.80
CA GLN A 322 54.75 -26.04 3.58
C GLN A 322 54.83 -27.21 2.60
N THR A 323 56.00 -27.85 2.56
CA THR A 323 56.28 -29.12 1.88
C THR A 323 56.68 -30.12 2.95
N PHE A 324 56.53 -31.42 2.66
CA PHE A 324 57.06 -32.44 3.55
C PHE A 324 58.58 -32.41 3.55
N GLU A 325 59.18 -32.59 4.73
CA GLU A 325 60.64 -32.70 4.85
C GLU A 325 61.16 -33.89 4.02
N GLU A 326 62.29 -33.68 3.34
CA GLU A 326 63.01 -34.73 2.62
C GLU A 326 63.36 -35.86 3.61
N HIS A 327 63.03 -37.11 3.27
CA HIS A 327 63.09 -38.32 4.12
C HIS A 327 61.97 -38.55 5.14
N SER A 328 60.92 -37.72 5.17
CA SER A 328 59.71 -38.09 5.90
C SER A 328 58.96 -39.24 5.20
N SER A 329 58.25 -40.08 5.97
CA SER A 329 57.51 -41.23 5.41
C SER A 329 56.47 -40.81 4.36
N SER A 330 55.89 -39.62 4.51
CA SER A 330 54.96 -39.01 3.56
C SER A 330 55.64 -38.56 2.26
N TYR A 331 56.85 -38.01 2.35
CA TYR A 331 57.64 -37.60 1.18
C TYR A 331 58.08 -38.82 0.36
N GLU A 332 58.62 -39.87 1.00
CA GLU A 332 59.04 -41.09 0.31
C GLU A 332 57.87 -41.79 -0.38
N LYS A 333 56.70 -41.80 0.26
CA LYS A 333 55.47 -42.35 -0.34
C LYS A 333 55.05 -41.57 -1.59
N LEU A 334 55.14 -40.24 -1.56
CA LEU A 334 54.86 -39.41 -2.74
C LEU A 334 55.92 -39.61 -3.84
N ASN A 335 57.20 -39.72 -3.47
CA ASN A 335 58.26 -39.97 -4.44
C ASN A 335 58.14 -41.34 -5.13
N SER A 336 57.50 -42.32 -4.49
CA SER A 336 57.20 -43.62 -5.12
C SER A 336 56.11 -43.58 -6.20
N TYR A 337 55.36 -42.47 -6.32
CA TYR A 337 54.26 -42.34 -7.28
C TYR A 337 54.75 -42.04 -8.69
N SER A 338 54.00 -42.53 -9.70
CA SER A 338 54.19 -42.15 -11.10
C SER A 338 53.82 -40.68 -11.33
N ASP A 339 54.32 -40.10 -12.42
CA ASP A 339 54.06 -38.70 -12.76
C ASP A 339 52.56 -38.44 -12.95
N ASP A 340 51.84 -39.34 -13.63
CA ASP A 340 50.37 -39.25 -13.77
C ASP A 340 49.65 -39.22 -12.41
N LYS A 341 50.13 -40.00 -11.44
CA LYS A 341 49.53 -40.08 -10.11
C LYS A 341 49.87 -38.88 -9.25
N LEU A 342 51.06 -38.28 -9.42
CA LEU A 342 51.43 -37.01 -8.81
C LEU A 342 50.63 -35.85 -9.40
N ILE A 343 50.39 -35.85 -10.72
CA ILE A 343 49.57 -34.86 -11.42
C ILE A 343 48.12 -34.93 -10.93
N ASP A 344 47.54 -36.12 -10.84
CA ASP A 344 46.18 -36.33 -10.31
C ASP A 344 46.07 -35.87 -8.84
N LEU A 345 47.02 -36.26 -8.00
CA LEU A 345 47.07 -35.83 -6.60
C LEU A 345 47.21 -34.31 -6.49
N LEU A 346 48.07 -33.68 -7.30
CA LEU A 346 48.24 -32.23 -7.34
C LEU A 346 46.95 -31.51 -7.74
N LYS A 347 46.27 -32.02 -8.77
CA LYS A 347 45.04 -31.44 -9.32
C LYS A 347 43.85 -31.57 -8.36
N ASN A 348 43.74 -32.71 -7.69
CA ASN A 348 42.56 -33.13 -6.92
C ASN A 348 42.80 -33.28 -5.41
N TYR A 349 43.90 -32.74 -4.86
CA TYR A 349 44.27 -32.91 -3.44
C TYR A 349 43.14 -32.55 -2.45
N ARG A 350 42.39 -31.45 -2.70
CA ARG A 350 41.25 -31.03 -1.85
C ARG A 350 40.07 -32.01 -1.91
N GLN A 351 39.91 -32.75 -3.01
CA GLN A 351 38.87 -33.77 -3.14
C GLN A 351 39.20 -35.00 -2.29
N TYR A 352 40.49 -35.33 -2.16
CA TYR A 352 41.00 -36.40 -1.31
C TYR A 352 41.10 -36.03 0.17
N ASP A 353 40.63 -34.84 0.55
CA ASP A 353 40.75 -34.31 1.92
C ASP A 353 42.21 -34.24 2.39
N LEU A 354 43.13 -34.01 1.44
CA LEU A 354 44.56 -33.89 1.70
C LEU A 354 44.92 -32.43 1.95
N ASP A 355 45.90 -32.24 2.82
CA ASP A 355 46.46 -30.92 3.12
C ASP A 355 47.24 -30.33 1.92
N ARG A 356 47.38 -29.01 1.88
CA ARG A 356 48.13 -28.28 0.84
C ARG A 356 49.59 -28.71 0.76
N SER A 357 50.15 -29.25 1.85
CA SER A 357 51.49 -29.86 1.86
C SER A 357 51.65 -30.98 0.84
N TYR A 358 50.61 -31.78 0.61
CA TYR A 358 50.59 -32.83 -0.42
C TYR A 358 50.66 -32.23 -1.83
N LYS A 359 49.92 -31.16 -2.09
CA LYS A 359 49.96 -30.43 -3.38
C LYS A 359 51.34 -29.82 -3.61
N ASN A 360 51.87 -29.09 -2.64
CA ASN A 360 53.17 -28.41 -2.76
C ASN A 360 54.31 -29.41 -2.97
N THR A 361 54.30 -30.52 -2.22
CA THR A 361 55.31 -31.58 -2.35
C THR A 361 55.20 -32.32 -3.69
N ALA A 362 53.97 -32.58 -4.18
CA ALA A 362 53.76 -33.16 -5.51
C ALA A 362 54.28 -32.24 -6.63
N LEU A 363 54.04 -30.92 -6.53
CA LEU A 363 54.56 -29.94 -7.47
C LEU A 363 56.10 -29.89 -7.44
N GLN A 364 56.70 -29.96 -6.25
CA GLN A 364 58.15 -30.01 -6.08
C GLN A 364 58.75 -31.25 -6.76
N LEU A 365 58.16 -32.43 -6.51
CA LEU A 365 58.61 -33.69 -7.13
C LEU A 365 58.46 -33.68 -8.66
N LEU A 366 57.36 -33.12 -9.18
CA LEU A 366 57.14 -32.98 -10.63
C LEU A 366 58.15 -32.02 -11.28
N ASN A 367 58.45 -30.89 -10.62
CA ASN A 367 59.49 -29.95 -11.07
C ASN A 367 60.87 -30.62 -11.10
N ILE A 368 61.22 -31.41 -10.08
CA ILE A 368 62.48 -32.19 -10.06
C ILE A 368 62.54 -33.19 -11.22
N ARG A 369 61.40 -33.75 -11.62
CA ARG A 369 61.26 -34.68 -12.75
C ARG A 369 61.15 -34.01 -14.12
N GLY A 370 61.27 -32.69 -14.18
CA GLY A 370 61.30 -31.91 -15.43
C GLY A 370 59.94 -31.44 -15.93
N ILE A 371 58.85 -31.68 -15.20
CA ILE A 371 57.50 -31.18 -15.52
C ILE A 371 57.29 -29.85 -14.80
N THR A 372 57.19 -28.77 -15.55
CA THR A 372 57.13 -27.41 -14.97
C THR A 372 55.71 -27.01 -14.55
N GLU A 373 55.61 -26.08 -13.60
CA GLU A 373 54.32 -25.50 -13.19
C GLU A 373 53.57 -24.84 -14.37
N GLU A 374 54.30 -24.18 -15.28
CA GLU A 374 53.70 -23.55 -16.46
C GLU A 374 53.08 -24.58 -17.39
N GLU A 375 53.76 -25.71 -17.62
CA GLU A 375 53.24 -26.83 -18.41
C GLU A 375 51.98 -27.43 -17.78
N LEU A 376 51.97 -27.63 -16.47
CA LEU A 376 50.78 -28.08 -15.73
C LEU A 376 49.63 -27.06 -15.80
N ARG A 377 49.92 -25.77 -15.83
CA ARG A 377 48.92 -24.71 -15.97
C ARG A 377 48.31 -24.69 -17.37
N PHE A 378 49.13 -24.75 -18.42
CA PHE A 378 48.65 -24.80 -19.81
C PHE A 378 47.89 -26.10 -20.11
N GLY A 379 48.26 -27.21 -19.48
CA GLY A 379 47.55 -28.49 -19.57
C GLY A 379 46.27 -28.58 -18.72
N GLY A 380 45.93 -27.55 -17.93
CA GLY A 380 44.76 -27.60 -17.04
C GLY A 380 44.87 -28.62 -15.90
N ASN A 381 46.11 -28.95 -15.50
CA ASN A 381 46.44 -29.97 -14.50
C ASN A 381 46.92 -29.38 -13.17
N LEU A 382 47.10 -28.06 -13.09
CA LEU A 382 47.52 -27.36 -11.88
C LEU A 382 46.44 -27.31 -10.78
N ALA A 383 45.17 -27.29 -11.20
CA ALA A 383 44.02 -27.31 -10.31
C ALA A 383 42.77 -27.76 -11.08
N ASN A 384 41.85 -28.43 -10.40
CA ASN A 384 40.52 -28.66 -10.94
C ASN A 384 39.68 -27.37 -10.83
N GLU A 385 39.66 -26.54 -11.87
CA GLU A 385 38.91 -25.26 -11.89
C GLU A 385 37.41 -25.44 -11.64
N LYS A 386 36.84 -26.57 -12.09
CA LYS A 386 35.44 -26.94 -11.88
C LYS A 386 35.18 -27.19 -10.40
N PHE A 387 36.06 -27.95 -9.75
CA PHE A 387 35.99 -28.22 -8.30
C PHE A 387 36.18 -26.93 -7.48
N GLU A 388 37.19 -26.11 -7.79
CA GLU A 388 37.46 -24.87 -7.04
C GLU A 388 36.31 -23.86 -7.18
N SER A 389 35.76 -23.73 -8.39
CA SER A 389 34.58 -22.88 -8.63
C SER A 389 33.36 -23.40 -7.87
N ALA A 390 33.12 -24.70 -7.88
CA ALA A 390 32.04 -25.33 -7.11
C ALA A 390 32.25 -25.15 -5.59
N LEU A 391 33.47 -25.34 -5.09
CA LEU A 391 33.82 -25.13 -3.69
C LEU A 391 33.55 -23.68 -3.26
N ARG A 392 33.90 -22.70 -4.10
CA ARG A 392 33.59 -21.28 -3.83
C ARG A 392 32.09 -21.03 -3.70
N TYR A 393 31.28 -21.54 -4.63
CA TYR A 393 29.82 -21.38 -4.56
C TYR A 393 29.20 -22.13 -3.39
N LYS A 394 29.74 -23.31 -3.03
CA LYS A 394 29.35 -24.05 -1.83
C LYS A 394 29.67 -23.27 -0.55
N ASN A 395 30.85 -22.66 -0.46
CA ASN A 395 31.21 -21.83 0.68
C ASN A 395 30.29 -20.61 0.82
N SER A 396 29.98 -19.94 -0.30
CA SER A 396 29.00 -18.86 -0.33
C SER A 396 27.59 -19.33 0.08
N TYR A 397 27.19 -20.53 -0.33
CA TYR A 397 25.94 -21.15 0.10
C TYR A 397 25.94 -21.41 1.61
N ASP A 398 27.00 -21.99 2.18
CA ASP A 398 27.10 -22.29 3.62
C ASP A 398 26.99 -21.02 4.47
N GLU A 399 27.59 -19.91 4.02
CA GLU A 399 27.52 -18.62 4.71
C GLU A 399 26.10 -18.03 4.68
N ASN A 400 25.51 -17.93 3.49
CA ASN A 400 24.18 -17.35 3.30
C ASN A 400 23.08 -18.21 3.91
N SER A 401 23.24 -19.54 3.89
CA SER A 401 22.24 -20.47 4.39
C SER A 401 22.21 -20.54 5.92
N ARG A 402 23.37 -20.48 6.59
CA ARG A 402 23.44 -20.35 8.05
C ARG A 402 22.86 -19.04 8.53
N MET A 403 23.17 -17.94 7.85
CA MET A 403 22.58 -16.63 8.11
C MET A 403 21.05 -16.66 7.91
N GLY A 404 20.58 -17.28 6.83
CA GLY A 404 19.16 -17.47 6.56
C GLY A 404 18.47 -18.27 7.68
N LEU A 405 19.11 -19.32 8.19
CA LEU A 405 18.56 -20.16 9.26
C LEU A 405 18.43 -19.37 10.57
N PHE A 406 19.46 -18.60 10.91
CA PHE A 406 19.45 -17.73 12.08
C PHE A 406 18.30 -16.70 12.01
N LEU A 407 18.17 -16.00 10.87
CA LEU A 407 17.10 -15.03 10.65
C LEU A 407 15.71 -15.66 10.66
N PHE A 408 15.56 -16.87 10.09
CA PHE A 408 14.32 -17.62 10.10
C PHE A 408 13.87 -17.97 11.53
N ILE A 409 14.79 -18.41 12.38
CA ILE A 409 14.50 -18.73 13.78
C ILE A 409 14.07 -17.48 14.55
N ILE A 410 14.77 -16.36 14.36
CA ILE A 410 14.39 -15.08 14.97
C ILE A 410 13.01 -14.65 14.50
N ALA A 411 12.76 -14.63 13.19
CA ALA A 411 11.46 -14.29 12.62
C ALA A 411 10.34 -15.12 13.26
N LEU A 412 10.51 -16.46 13.28
CA LEU A 412 9.52 -17.37 13.84
C LEU A 412 9.24 -17.10 15.33
N ILE A 413 10.29 -16.87 16.14
CA ILE A 413 10.13 -16.58 17.57
C ILE A 413 9.41 -15.25 17.80
N PHE A 414 9.81 -14.19 17.11
CA PHE A 414 9.24 -12.85 17.29
C PHE A 414 7.82 -12.76 16.72
N ASP A 415 7.54 -13.36 15.56
CA ASP A 415 6.19 -13.36 14.99
C ASP A 415 5.20 -14.13 15.88
N LEU A 416 5.57 -15.31 16.38
CA LEU A 416 4.73 -16.09 17.30
C LEU A 416 4.53 -15.37 18.64
N SER A 417 5.62 -14.94 19.29
CA SER A 417 5.52 -14.27 20.59
C SER A 417 4.78 -12.93 20.51
N GLY A 418 5.00 -12.17 19.44
CA GLY A 418 4.30 -10.91 19.18
C GLY A 418 2.81 -11.11 18.95
N ALA A 419 2.42 -12.13 18.17
CA ALA A 419 1.01 -12.48 17.95
C ALA A 419 0.32 -12.93 19.24
N ILE A 420 0.99 -13.77 20.05
CA ILE A 420 0.47 -14.22 21.34
C ILE A 420 0.27 -13.03 22.29
N LEU A 421 1.26 -12.15 22.43
CA LEU A 421 1.18 -10.99 23.33
C LEU A 421 0.14 -9.96 22.87
N ASN A 422 0.01 -9.75 21.56
CA ASN A 422 -0.99 -8.84 21.00
C ASN A 422 -2.43 -9.26 21.36
N ASN A 423 -2.68 -10.57 21.47
CA ASN A 423 -3.98 -11.13 21.79
C ASN A 423 -4.18 -11.44 23.30
N ASN A 424 -3.14 -11.32 24.14
CA ASN A 424 -3.18 -11.65 25.57
C ASN A 424 -2.85 -10.46 26.47
N GLY A 425 -3.51 -9.32 26.24
CA GLY A 425 -3.50 -8.18 27.18
C GLY A 425 -2.30 -7.23 27.08
N PHE A 426 -1.34 -7.47 26.18
CA PHE A 426 -0.21 -6.57 25.93
C PHE A 426 -0.15 -6.10 24.47
N PRO A 427 -1.17 -5.37 23.97
CA PRO A 427 -1.29 -5.02 22.55
C PRO A 427 -0.17 -4.08 22.07
N THR A 428 0.34 -3.19 22.92
CA THR A 428 1.44 -2.28 22.57
C THR A 428 2.75 -3.05 22.40
N LEU A 429 3.12 -3.88 23.38
CA LEU A 429 4.31 -4.72 23.33
C LEU A 429 4.23 -5.75 22.19
N GLY A 430 3.07 -6.38 22.01
CA GLY A 430 2.82 -7.35 20.94
C GLY A 430 3.03 -6.75 19.54
N LYS A 431 2.53 -5.54 19.29
CA LYS A 431 2.75 -4.83 18.01
C LYS A 431 4.23 -4.50 17.77
N ILE A 432 4.98 -4.13 18.79
CA ILE A 432 6.41 -3.83 18.67
C ILE A 432 7.19 -5.11 18.31
N ILE A 433 6.92 -6.21 19.02
CA ILE A 433 7.58 -7.50 18.78
C ILE A 433 7.22 -8.03 17.37
N LEU A 434 5.96 -7.89 16.94
CA LEU A 434 5.54 -8.21 15.57
C LEU A 434 6.28 -7.37 14.53
N ALA A 435 6.48 -6.06 14.77
CA ALA A 435 7.23 -5.23 13.84
C ALA A 435 8.68 -5.70 13.69
N ILE A 436 9.33 -6.12 14.78
CA ILE A 436 10.68 -6.71 14.76
C ILE A 436 10.68 -8.04 14.00
N GLY A 437 9.68 -8.89 14.22
CA GLY A 437 9.49 -10.16 13.50
C GLY A 437 9.33 -9.96 11.99
N ILE A 438 8.52 -9.00 11.56
CA ILE A 438 8.35 -8.63 10.15
C ILE A 438 9.68 -8.19 9.52
N ILE A 439 10.47 -7.37 10.22
CA ILE A 439 11.80 -6.95 9.73
C ILE A 439 12.72 -8.17 9.58
N ALA A 440 12.76 -9.06 10.57
CA ALA A 440 13.55 -10.30 10.51
C ALA A 440 13.10 -11.20 9.35
N THR A 441 11.80 -11.30 9.09
CA THR A 441 11.23 -12.04 7.95
C THR A 441 11.67 -11.46 6.61
N ILE A 442 11.70 -10.13 6.46
CA ILE A 442 12.21 -9.47 5.25
C ILE A 442 13.70 -9.78 5.05
N LEU A 443 14.52 -9.68 6.10
CA LEU A 443 15.95 -10.00 6.04
C LEU A 443 16.19 -11.48 5.71
N TYR A 444 15.40 -12.39 6.29
CA TYR A 444 15.41 -13.81 5.99
C TYR A 444 15.15 -14.04 4.49
N LEU A 445 14.12 -13.43 3.92
CA LEU A 445 13.80 -13.57 2.49
C LEU A 445 14.95 -13.11 1.59
N ILE A 446 15.63 -12.01 1.95
CA ILE A 446 16.82 -11.53 1.22
C ILE A 446 17.96 -12.56 1.30
N SER A 447 18.23 -13.10 2.50
CA SER A 447 19.24 -14.16 2.70
C SER A 447 18.89 -15.45 1.94
N PHE A 448 17.60 -15.78 1.86
CA PHE A 448 17.10 -16.94 1.13
C PHE A 448 17.35 -16.81 -0.38
N VAL A 449 17.08 -15.64 -0.96
CA VAL A 449 17.40 -15.36 -2.37
C VAL A 449 18.89 -15.49 -2.66
N LYS A 450 19.76 -15.01 -1.77
CA LYS A 450 21.22 -15.20 -1.91
C LYS A 450 21.62 -16.67 -1.82
N THR A 451 21.03 -17.42 -0.89
CA THR A 451 21.24 -18.87 -0.75
C THR A 451 20.87 -19.62 -2.04
N LEU A 452 19.71 -19.29 -2.63
CA LEU A 452 19.26 -19.85 -3.90
C LEU A 452 20.20 -19.48 -5.06
N SER A 453 20.72 -18.25 -5.08
CA SER A 453 21.68 -17.81 -6.09
C SER A 453 22.99 -18.61 -6.01
N SER A 454 23.57 -18.75 -4.82
CA SER A 454 24.79 -19.54 -4.60
C SER A 454 24.58 -21.02 -4.96
N GLN A 455 23.43 -21.59 -4.59
CA GLN A 455 23.05 -22.95 -5.01
C GLN A 455 22.91 -23.07 -6.54
N SER A 456 22.26 -22.10 -7.20
CA SER A 456 22.09 -22.10 -8.66
C SER A 456 23.43 -22.13 -9.37
N ASN A 457 24.34 -21.26 -8.94
CA ASN A 457 25.66 -21.15 -9.54
C ASN A 457 26.50 -22.42 -9.28
N PHE A 458 26.38 -23.05 -8.11
CA PHE A 458 26.98 -24.35 -7.84
C PHE A 458 26.51 -25.43 -8.82
N TYR A 459 25.19 -25.60 -8.98
CA TYR A 459 24.65 -26.63 -9.86
C TYR A 459 24.87 -26.35 -11.36
N LYS A 460 24.99 -25.07 -11.74
CA LYS A 460 25.46 -24.69 -13.09
C LYS A 460 26.88 -25.15 -13.35
N VAL A 461 27.79 -25.00 -12.38
CA VAL A 461 29.18 -25.46 -12.54
C VAL A 461 29.24 -26.97 -12.67
N ILE A 462 28.40 -27.75 -11.98
CA ILE A 462 28.41 -29.21 -12.02
C ILE A 462 27.59 -29.78 -13.21
N ASP A 463 27.03 -28.91 -14.07
CA ASP A 463 26.16 -29.28 -15.19
C ASP A 463 24.94 -30.14 -14.78
N ASN A 464 24.46 -29.97 -13.54
CA ASN A 464 23.41 -30.79 -12.98
C ASN A 464 22.06 -30.03 -12.92
N LYS A 465 20.98 -30.66 -13.39
CA LYS A 465 19.63 -30.07 -13.51
C LYS A 465 18.79 -30.14 -12.24
N VAL A 466 19.37 -30.44 -11.07
CA VAL A 466 18.65 -30.56 -9.78
C VAL A 466 17.71 -29.37 -9.52
N MET A 467 18.12 -28.14 -9.86
CA MET A 467 17.32 -26.94 -9.62
C MET A 467 16.01 -26.89 -10.41
N ALA A 468 15.99 -27.40 -11.65
CA ALA A 468 14.77 -27.45 -12.46
C ALA A 468 13.73 -28.43 -11.89
N ASN A 469 14.20 -29.50 -11.26
CA ASN A 469 13.35 -30.52 -10.64
C ASN A 469 12.99 -30.19 -9.18
N SER A 470 13.54 -29.12 -8.60
CA SER A 470 13.38 -28.78 -7.17
C SER A 470 12.53 -27.53 -6.92
N ILE A 471 11.75 -27.05 -7.88
CA ILE A 471 10.88 -25.86 -7.70
C ILE A 471 9.95 -26.03 -6.49
N ILE A 472 9.40 -27.23 -6.29
CA ILE A 472 8.57 -27.57 -5.13
C ILE A 472 9.34 -27.42 -3.81
N LEU A 473 10.60 -27.87 -3.77
CA LEU A 473 11.46 -27.73 -2.59
C LEU A 473 11.85 -26.28 -2.31
N VAL A 474 11.98 -25.45 -3.35
CA VAL A 474 12.24 -24.00 -3.20
C VAL A 474 11.01 -23.29 -2.62
N ILE A 475 9.81 -23.61 -3.11
CA ILE A 475 8.56 -23.04 -2.58
C ILE A 475 8.33 -23.49 -1.13
N LEU A 476 8.50 -24.79 -0.84
CA LEU A 476 8.43 -25.33 0.52
C LEU A 476 9.53 -24.78 1.44
N GLY A 477 10.66 -24.37 0.88
CA GLY A 477 11.77 -23.77 1.62
C GLY A 477 11.41 -22.43 2.26
N ILE A 478 10.39 -21.72 1.78
CA ILE A 478 9.95 -20.44 2.38
C ILE A 478 9.38 -20.66 3.80
N PRO A 479 8.33 -21.48 4.00
CA PRO A 479 7.79 -21.76 5.34
C PRO A 479 8.59 -22.81 6.13
N LEU A 480 9.31 -23.72 5.45
CA LEU A 480 10.02 -24.84 6.07
C LEU A 480 11.52 -24.76 5.80
N TYR A 481 12.11 -23.59 6.03
CA TYR A 481 13.52 -23.33 5.71
C TYR A 481 14.49 -24.30 6.37
N PHE A 482 14.21 -24.74 7.60
CA PHE A 482 15.08 -25.66 8.31
C PHE A 482 15.25 -27.00 7.56
N LEU A 483 14.19 -27.52 6.93
CA LEU A 483 14.25 -28.75 6.13
C LEU A 483 15.08 -28.53 4.87
N TYR A 484 14.86 -27.39 4.22
CA TYR A 484 15.60 -26.98 3.03
C TYR A 484 17.11 -26.87 3.35
N PHE A 485 17.46 -26.22 4.46
CA PHE A 485 18.84 -26.08 4.94
C PHE A 485 19.51 -27.45 5.15
N ILE A 486 18.86 -28.35 5.89
CA ILE A 486 19.42 -29.68 6.20
C ILE A 486 19.64 -30.50 4.93
N TYR A 487 18.65 -30.52 4.03
CA TYR A 487 18.71 -31.31 2.81
C TYR A 487 19.83 -30.84 1.88
N PHE A 488 19.84 -29.55 1.53
CA PHE A 488 20.80 -29.03 0.54
C PHE A 488 22.22 -28.89 1.08
N ASN A 489 22.40 -28.65 2.38
CA ASN A 489 23.74 -28.63 2.98
C ASN A 489 24.40 -30.02 2.91
N ARG A 490 23.64 -31.10 3.12
CA ARG A 490 24.13 -32.47 2.94
C ARG A 490 24.36 -32.79 1.46
N LYS A 491 23.34 -32.55 0.63
CA LYS A 491 23.37 -32.88 -0.80
C LYS A 491 24.51 -32.18 -1.56
N MET A 492 24.69 -30.87 -1.37
CA MET A 492 25.77 -30.14 -2.03
C MET A 492 27.15 -30.60 -1.57
N LYS A 493 27.30 -31.06 -0.32
CA LYS A 493 28.55 -31.66 0.18
C LYS A 493 28.83 -33.00 -0.49
N GLU A 494 27.81 -33.82 -0.73
CA GLU A 494 27.92 -35.08 -1.46
C GLU A 494 28.23 -34.85 -2.94
N ASP A 495 27.50 -33.95 -3.59
CA ASP A 495 27.67 -33.60 -5.01
C ASP A 495 29.06 -33.01 -5.28
N LEU A 496 29.62 -32.20 -4.36
CA LEU A 496 30.97 -31.65 -4.48
C LEU A 496 32.04 -32.74 -4.56
N LYS A 497 31.87 -33.85 -3.83
CA LYS A 497 32.82 -34.98 -3.85
C LYS A 497 32.79 -35.77 -5.17
N GLN A 498 31.73 -35.63 -5.96
CA GLN A 498 31.54 -36.37 -7.21
C GLN A 498 32.15 -35.66 -8.43
N ILE A 499 32.59 -34.41 -8.29
CA ILE A 499 33.29 -33.67 -9.36
C ILE A 499 34.63 -34.36 -9.61
N ARG A 500 34.91 -34.75 -10.85
CA ARG A 500 36.20 -35.32 -11.27
C ARG A 500 37.04 -34.33 -12.05
#